data_AF-A0A0F9HI15-F1
#
_entry.id   AF-A0A0F9HI15-F1
#
_cell.length_a   1.000
_cell.length_b   1.000
_cell.length_c   1.000
_cell.angle_alpha   90.00
_cell.angle_beta   90.00
_cell.angle_gamma   90.00
#
_symmetry.space_group_name_H-M   'P 1'
#
loop_
_entity.id
_entity.type
_entity.pdbx_description
1 polymer ?
#
loop_
_entity_poly.entity_id
_entity_poly.type
_entity_poly.pdbx_seq_one_letter_code
_entity_poly.pdbx_strand_id
1 'polypeptide(L)'
;MTTEVERTDETDAVIREQARKYPDWWDEYILGRRLWRKQKAIAQSTFYYPRTTVRSCQSSGKTYEAAGIVLAFLYNYPPATVFTTAPTNRQVEDILWREIHVAFSGSRMA
;
A
#
# COMPACT_ATOMS: atom_id res chain seq x y z
N MET A 1 -12.70 -12.97 -20.43
CA MET A 1 -13.20 -14.00 -19.52
C MET A 1 -12.33 -13.97 -18.28
N THR A 2 -12.50 -12.91 -17.48
CA THR A 2 -11.83 -12.72 -16.20
C THR A 2 -12.56 -13.59 -15.21
N THR A 3 -11.94 -14.66 -14.77
CA THR A 3 -12.47 -15.51 -13.71
C THR A 3 -12.53 -14.66 -12.44
N GLU A 4 -13.73 -14.22 -12.07
CA GLU A 4 -14.00 -13.70 -10.74
C GLU A 4 -13.78 -14.87 -9.78
N VAL A 5 -12.58 -14.91 -9.20
CA VAL A 5 -12.29 -15.81 -8.10
C VAL A 5 -13.06 -15.25 -6.92
N GLU A 6 -14.20 -15.84 -6.57
CA GLU A 6 -14.94 -15.49 -5.36
C GLU A 6 -13.99 -15.58 -4.16
N ARG A 7 -13.61 -14.43 -3.61
CA ARG A 7 -12.75 -14.36 -2.42
C ARG A 7 -13.60 -14.66 -1.19
N THR A 8 -13.31 -15.78 -0.56
CA THR A 8 -13.90 -16.17 0.72
C THR A 8 -13.18 -15.48 1.89
N ASP A 9 -13.86 -15.34 3.03
CA ASP A 9 -13.28 -14.77 4.26
C ASP A 9 -11.99 -15.49 4.69
N GLU A 10 -11.89 -16.80 4.44
CA GLU A 10 -10.70 -17.60 4.72
C GLU A 10 -9.52 -17.21 3.81
N THR A 11 -9.80 -16.96 2.53
CA THR A 11 -8.78 -16.52 1.56
C THR A 11 -8.24 -15.14 1.95
N ASP A 12 -9.14 -14.23 2.33
CA ASP A 12 -8.76 -12.90 2.80
C ASP A 12 -7.92 -12.97 4.09
N ALA A 13 -8.24 -13.88 5.03
CA ALA A 13 -7.44 -14.08 6.23
C ALA A 13 -5.99 -14.52 5.92
N VAL A 14 -5.82 -15.46 4.98
CA VAL A 14 -4.50 -15.92 4.52
C VAL A 14 -3.74 -14.78 3.84
N ILE A 15 -4.40 -14.01 2.97
CA ILE A 15 -3.79 -12.84 2.32
C ILE A 15 -3.31 -11.84 3.36
N ARG A 16 -4.13 -11.54 4.38
CA ARG A 16 -3.76 -10.62 5.45
C ARG A 16 -2.55 -11.12 6.23
N GLU A 17 -2.52 -12.40 6.61
CA GLU A 17 -1.38 -12.95 7.34
C GLU A 17 -0.09 -12.84 6.52
N GLN A 18 -0.17 -13.18 5.22
CA GLN A 18 0.97 -13.09 4.31
C GLN A 18 1.42 -11.64 4.10
N ALA A 19 0.49 -10.70 3.95
CA ALA A 19 0.79 -9.29 3.75
C ALA A 19 1.54 -8.66 4.95
N ARG A 20 1.20 -9.08 6.17
CA ARG A 20 1.91 -8.63 7.38
C ARG A 20 3.36 -9.07 7.40
N LYS A 21 3.67 -10.22 6.80
CA LYS A 21 5.04 -10.74 6.63
C LYS A 21 5.72 -10.19 5.38
N TYR A 22 4.97 -9.86 4.33
CA TYR A 22 5.52 -9.44 3.04
C TYR A 22 4.68 -8.31 2.44
N PRO A 23 4.78 -7.08 2.98
CA PRO A 23 3.97 -5.95 2.53
C PRO A 23 4.30 -5.52 1.10
N ASP A 24 5.56 -5.68 0.68
CA ASP A 24 6.00 -5.40 -0.69
C ASP A 24 5.42 -6.39 -1.70
N TRP A 25 5.33 -7.68 -1.34
CA TRP A 25 4.63 -8.68 -2.15
C TRP A 25 3.16 -8.30 -2.32
N TRP A 26 2.52 -7.87 -1.24
CA TRP A 26 1.11 -7.50 -1.28
C TRP A 26 0.86 -6.31 -2.20
N ASP A 27 1.72 -5.28 -2.15
CA ASP A 27 1.66 -4.13 -3.05
C ASP A 27 1.78 -4.58 -4.52
N GLU A 28 2.77 -5.42 -4.85
CA GLU A 28 2.93 -5.90 -6.22
C GLU A 28 1.80 -6.82 -6.69
N TYR A 29 1.32 -7.73 -5.83
CA TYR A 29 0.37 -8.77 -6.20
C TYR A 29 -1.09 -8.31 -6.16
N ILE A 30 -1.48 -7.58 -5.11
CA ILE A 30 -2.86 -7.13 -4.90
C ILE A 30 -3.11 -5.80 -5.61
N LEU A 31 -2.19 -4.84 -5.53
CA LEU A 31 -2.35 -3.56 -6.24
C LEU A 31 -1.84 -3.60 -7.69
N GLY A 32 -1.18 -4.68 -8.12
CA GLY A 32 -0.65 -4.82 -9.49
C GLY A 32 0.52 -3.88 -9.78
N ARG A 33 1.25 -3.46 -8.74
CA ARG A 33 2.27 -2.42 -8.81
C ARG A 33 3.66 -3.03 -9.05
N ARG A 34 4.61 -2.21 -9.51
CA ARG A 34 6.01 -2.62 -9.68
C ARG A 34 6.91 -1.78 -8.79
N LEU A 35 7.52 -2.40 -7.79
CA LEU A 35 8.39 -1.72 -6.85
C LEU A 35 9.86 -1.99 -7.19
N TRP A 36 10.68 -0.93 -7.18
CA TRP A 36 12.13 -1.11 -7.25
C TRP A 36 12.69 -1.44 -5.86
N ARG A 37 13.96 -1.87 -5.81
CA ARG A 37 14.60 -2.42 -4.60
C ARG A 37 14.42 -1.57 -3.34
N LYS A 38 14.52 -0.24 -3.44
CA LYS A 38 14.42 0.65 -2.27
C LYS A 38 12.99 0.88 -1.82
N GLN A 39 12.03 0.87 -2.74
CA GLN A 39 10.61 0.88 -2.43
C GLN A 39 10.24 -0.36 -1.60
N LYS A 40 10.56 -1.56 -2.08
CA LYS A 40 10.34 -2.80 -1.30
C LYS A 40 10.90 -2.74 0.14
N ALA A 41 12.11 -2.20 0.29
CA ALA A 41 12.73 -2.03 1.60
C ALA A 41 12.00 -1.01 2.51
N ILE A 42 11.41 0.05 1.93
CA ILE A 42 10.63 1.05 2.67
C ILE A 42 9.32 0.40 3.15
N ALA A 43 8.55 -0.24 2.27
CA ALA A 43 7.34 -0.97 2.63
C ALA A 43 7.61 -1.96 3.77
N GLN A 44 8.63 -2.81 3.64
CA GLN A 44 9.03 -3.76 4.70
C GLN A 44 9.39 -3.05 6.01
N SER A 45 10.21 -1.99 5.94
CA SER A 45 10.58 -1.21 7.13
C SER A 45 9.36 -0.64 7.85
N THR A 46 8.35 -0.15 7.11
CA THR A 46 7.14 0.43 7.73
C THR A 46 6.27 -0.58 8.49
N PHE A 47 6.34 -1.87 8.15
CA PHE A 47 5.56 -2.91 8.82
C PHE A 47 6.34 -3.57 9.97
N TYR A 48 7.67 -3.55 9.92
CA TYR A 48 8.52 -4.18 10.94
C TYR A 48 8.95 -3.23 12.06
N TYR A 49 8.99 -1.93 11.80
CA TYR A 49 9.46 -0.94 12.77
C TYR A 49 8.39 0.09 13.07
N PRO A 50 8.23 0.51 14.35
CA PRO A 50 7.24 1.52 14.73
C PRO A 50 7.55 2.91 14.15
N ARG A 51 8.79 3.16 13.72
CA ARG A 51 9.22 4.41 13.09
C ARG A 51 10.16 4.10 11.95
N THR A 52 9.81 4.57 10.76
CA THR A 52 10.65 4.48 9.55
C THR A 52 10.89 5.90 9.04
N THR A 53 12.16 6.25 8.79
CA THR A 53 12.52 7.52 8.16
C THR A 53 13.27 7.25 6.86
N VAL A 54 12.93 7.99 5.82
CA VAL A 54 13.50 7.82 4.48
C VAL A 54 13.96 9.18 3.98
N ARG A 55 15.22 9.28 3.54
CA ARG A 55 15.73 10.50 2.90
C ARG A 55 14.94 10.76 1.60
N SER A 56 14.48 11.99 1.43
CA SER A 56 13.77 12.41 0.22
C SER A 56 14.75 12.69 -0.94
N CYS A 57 14.20 12.72 -2.16
CA CYS A 57 14.87 12.97 -3.44
C CYS A 57 13.79 13.22 -4.52
N GLN A 58 14.10 13.85 -5.64
CA GLN A 58 13.08 14.11 -6.66
C GLN A 58 12.84 12.87 -7.54
N SER A 59 11.60 12.73 -8.04
CA SER A 59 11.21 11.69 -9.01
C SER A 59 11.46 10.22 -8.61
N SER A 60 11.43 9.90 -7.31
CA SER A 60 11.71 8.52 -6.84
C SER A 60 10.47 7.67 -6.57
N GLY A 61 9.27 8.17 -6.92
CA GLY A 61 8.01 7.48 -6.64
C GLY A 61 7.65 7.41 -5.16
N LYS A 62 7.79 8.52 -4.40
CA LYS A 62 7.44 8.54 -2.96
C LYS A 62 5.94 8.45 -2.71
N THR A 63 5.17 9.23 -3.47
CA THR A 63 3.71 9.18 -3.40
C THR A 63 3.20 7.81 -3.81
N TYR A 64 3.81 7.25 -4.86
CA TYR A 64 3.56 5.89 -5.32
C TYR A 64 3.76 4.89 -4.17
N GLU A 65 4.95 4.85 -3.56
CA GLU A 65 5.24 4.00 -2.40
C GLU A 65 4.25 4.23 -1.23
N ALA A 66 3.99 5.49 -0.88
CA ALA A 66 3.14 5.85 0.26
C ALA A 66 1.69 5.38 0.07
N ALA A 67 1.13 5.48 -1.14
CA ALA A 67 -0.22 5.00 -1.43
C ALA A 67 -0.34 3.49 -1.25
N GLY A 68 0.67 2.73 -1.68
CA GLY A 68 0.71 1.28 -1.50
C GLY A 68 0.75 0.89 -0.03
N ILE A 69 1.62 1.53 0.76
CA ILE A 69 1.74 1.32 2.20
C ILE A 69 0.42 1.63 2.93
N VAL A 70 -0.24 2.74 2.60
CA VAL A 70 -1.52 3.13 3.21
C VAL A 70 -2.58 2.04 2.99
N LEU A 71 -2.75 1.62 1.74
CA LEU A 71 -3.73 0.58 1.40
C LEU A 71 -3.38 -0.77 2.03
N ALA A 72 -2.10 -1.15 2.01
CA ALA A 72 -1.61 -2.38 2.63
C ALA A 72 -1.88 -2.40 4.13
N PHE A 73 -1.69 -1.27 4.83
CA PHE A 73 -1.94 -1.23 6.26
C PHE A 73 -3.44 -1.28 6.57
N LEU A 74 -4.25 -0.47 5.88
CA LEU A 74 -5.70 -0.41 6.08
C LEU A 74 -6.37 -1.77 5.88
N TYR A 75 -6.02 -2.47 4.78
CA TYR A 75 -6.67 -3.73 4.43
C TYR A 75 -6.23 -4.89 5.33
N ASN A 76 -4.97 -4.88 5.79
CA ASN A 76 -4.38 -6.03 6.49
C ASN A 76 -4.45 -5.96 8.02
N TYR A 77 -4.85 -4.83 8.60
CA TYR A 77 -4.96 -4.63 10.06
C TYR A 77 -6.32 -4.11 10.53
N PRO A 78 -7.47 -4.71 10.16
CA PRO A 78 -8.76 -4.23 10.67
C PRO A 78 -8.83 -4.33 12.20
N PRO A 79 -9.36 -3.31 12.91
CA PRO A 79 -9.93 -2.05 12.42
C PRO A 79 -8.90 -0.89 12.39
N ALA A 80 -7.99 -0.86 11.42
CA ALA A 80 -6.95 0.18 11.32
C ALA A 80 -7.48 1.50 10.75
N THR A 81 -6.88 2.59 11.23
CA THR A 81 -7.01 3.94 10.66
C THR A 81 -5.62 4.46 10.32
N VAL A 82 -5.45 5.04 9.13
CA VAL A 82 -4.18 5.61 8.68
C VAL A 82 -4.34 7.12 8.52
N PHE A 83 -3.47 7.87 9.19
CA PHE A 83 -3.43 9.32 9.12
C PHE A 83 -2.31 9.76 8.16
N THR A 84 -2.65 10.61 7.19
CA THR A 84 -1.69 11.17 6.23
C THR A 84 -1.56 12.67 6.43
N THR A 85 -0.35 13.21 6.40
CA THR A 85 -0.07 14.64 6.55
C THR A 85 0.94 15.13 5.52
N ALA A 86 0.85 16.40 5.17
CA ALA A 86 1.75 17.11 4.27
C ALA A 86 1.79 18.60 4.66
N PRO A 87 2.72 19.40 4.09
CA PRO A 87 2.75 20.84 4.34
C PRO A 87 1.44 21.58 4.02
N THR A 88 0.63 21.06 3.08
CA THR A 88 -0.67 21.63 2.72
C THR A 88 -1.72 20.53 2.52
N ASN A 89 -2.99 20.81 2.84
CA ASN A 89 -4.10 19.87 2.61
C ASN A 89 -4.22 19.47 1.14
N ARG A 90 -4.01 20.42 0.24
CA ARG A 90 -4.02 20.18 -1.21
C ARG A 90 -3.00 19.11 -1.62
N GLN A 91 -1.82 19.04 -0.98
CA GLN A 91 -0.85 17.99 -1.26
C GLN A 91 -1.30 16.61 -0.78
N VAL A 92 -2.12 16.55 0.26
CA VAL A 92 -2.70 15.28 0.71
C VAL A 92 -3.77 14.84 -0.29
N GLU A 93 -4.75 15.71 -0.55
CA GLU A 93 -5.92 15.41 -1.37
C GLU A 93 -5.56 15.19 -2.85
N ASP A 94 -4.87 16.15 -3.48
CA ASP A 94 -4.67 16.13 -4.93
C ASP A 94 -3.55 15.17 -5.38
N ILE A 95 -2.61 14.85 -4.48
CA ILE A 95 -1.43 14.04 -4.81
C ILE A 95 -1.53 12.65 -4.18
N LEU A 96 -1.57 12.55 -2.84
CA LEU A 96 -1.53 11.24 -2.18
C LEU A 96 -2.85 10.49 -2.31
N TRP A 97 -3.98 11.12 -2.02
CA TRP A 97 -5.28 10.45 -2.12
C TRP A 97 -5.63 10.11 -3.56
N ARG A 98 -5.32 10.99 -4.52
CA ARG A 98 -5.42 10.67 -5.94
C ARG A 98 -4.64 9.40 -6.31
N GLU A 99 -3.40 9.26 -5.86
CA GLU A 99 -2.61 8.05 -6.11
C GLU A 99 -3.18 6.81 -5.40
N ILE A 100 -3.71 6.96 -4.18
CA ILE A 100 -4.44 5.89 -3.47
C ILE A 100 -5.65 5.43 -4.29
N HIS A 101 -6.45 6.36 -4.82
CA HIS A 101 -7.59 6.02 -5.66
C HIS A 101 -7.17 5.28 -6.93
N VAL A 102 -6.11 5.75 -7.61
CA VAL A 102 -5.58 5.07 -8.79
C VAL A 102 -5.11 3.65 -8.45
N ALA A 103 -4.37 3.49 -7.35
CA ALA A 103 -3.89 2.18 -6.90
C ALA A 103 -5.05 1.24 -6.55
N PHE A 104 -6.09 1.76 -5.88
CA PHE A 104 -7.27 1.00 -5.49
C PHE A 104 -8.10 0.57 -6.72
N SER A 105 -8.37 1.47 -7.66
CA SER A 105 -9.18 1.17 -8.85
C SER A 105 -8.56 0.11 -9.76
N GLY A 106 -7.23 0.01 -9.79
CA GLY A 106 -6.52 -1.03 -10.56
C GLY A 106 -6.26 -2.32 -9.77
N SER A 107 -6.69 -2.40 -8.53
CA SER A 107 -6.34 -3.50 -7.63
C SER A 107 -7.26 -4.71 -7.75
N ARG A 108 -6.79 -5.82 -7.22
CA ARG A 108 -7.52 -7.09 -7.06
C ARG A 108 -8.29 -7.13 -5.73
N MET A 109 -8.68 -5.95 -5.22
CA MET A 109 -9.43 -5.79 -3.96
C MET A 109 -10.94 -5.83 -4.12
N ALA A 110 -11.47 -5.84 -5.35
CA ALA A 110 -12.87 -6.11 -5.67
C ALA A 110 -13.17 -7.61 -5.74
#